data_AF-A0A1G8STI0-F1
#
_entry.id   AF-A0A1G8STI0-F1
#
_cell.length_a   1.000
_cell.length_b   1.000
_cell.length_c   1.000
_cell.angle_alpha   90.00
_cell.angle_beta   90.00
_cell.angle_gamma   90.00
#
_symmetry.space_group_name_H-M   'P 1'
#
loop_
_entity.id
_entity.type
_entity.pdbx_description
1 polymer ?
#
loop_
_entity_poly.entity_id
_entity_poly.type
_entity_poly.pdbx_seq_one_letter_code
_entity_poly.pdbx_strand_id
1 'polypeptide(L)'
;MKNRERKVQFHLYFSEDEYALLKKRTIDSGMTSMADFVRKSVVYGFTYTVDFSELHKYNWLLSNLSNNLNQIAHQANSSGYATNSDLKEALKIMEEVWQSQKSMLSDLQFKNQ
;
A
#
# COMPACT_ATOMS: atom_id res chain seq x y z
N MET A 1 -17.51 -33.74 29.34
CA MET A 1 -16.74 -32.66 28.71
C MET A 1 -15.54 -32.35 29.61
N LYS A 2 -14.36 -32.91 29.30
CA LYS A 2 -13.17 -32.85 30.16
C LYS A 2 -12.51 -31.45 30.10
N ASN A 3 -11.97 -30.98 31.22
CA ASN A 3 -11.31 -29.68 31.45
C ASN A 3 -10.61 -29.12 30.20
N ARG A 4 -11.28 -28.21 29.49
CA ARG A 4 -10.66 -27.39 28.44
C ARG A 4 -10.15 -26.10 29.07
N GLU A 5 -8.90 -25.76 28.77
CA GLU A 5 -8.32 -24.46 29.09
C GLU A 5 -9.13 -23.32 28.44
N ARG A 6 -9.53 -23.50 27.17
CA ARG A 6 -10.29 -22.53 26.39
C ARG A 6 -11.79 -22.85 26.45
N LYS A 7 -12.55 -22.02 27.18
CA LYS A 7 -13.98 -22.25 27.50
C LYS A 7 -14.96 -21.53 26.59
N VAL A 8 -14.54 -20.45 25.94
CA VAL A 8 -15.39 -19.62 25.07
C VAL A 8 -15.30 -20.12 23.62
N GLN A 9 -16.44 -20.25 22.96
CA GLN A 9 -16.53 -20.59 21.54
C GLN A 9 -16.73 -19.34 20.70
N PHE A 10 -16.14 -19.34 19.51
CA PHE A 10 -16.28 -18.29 18.50
C PHE A 10 -16.58 -18.97 17.17
N HIS A 11 -17.66 -18.55 16.50
CA HIS A 11 -18.13 -19.13 15.25
C HIS A 11 -17.94 -18.11 14.12
N LEU A 12 -17.41 -18.58 12.99
CA LEU A 12 -17.24 -17.83 11.76
C LEU A 12 -17.83 -18.63 10.60
N TYR A 13 -18.50 -17.92 9.70
CA TYR A 13 -18.93 -18.46 8.41
C TYR A 13 -17.97 -17.98 7.34
N PHE A 14 -17.63 -18.88 6.42
CA PHE A 14 -16.76 -18.60 5.28
C PHE A 14 -17.47 -19.04 4.00
N SER A 15 -17.25 -18.32 2.91
CA SER A 15 -17.46 -18.88 1.57
C SER A 15 -16.45 -19.99 1.28
N GLU A 16 -16.69 -20.78 0.22
CA GLU A 16 -15.76 -21.84 -0.17
C GLU A 16 -14.36 -21.28 -0.50
N ASP A 17 -14.29 -20.13 -1.18
CA ASP A 17 -13.05 -19.47 -1.55
C ASP A 17 -12.28 -18.94 -0.32
N GLU A 18 -12.99 -18.32 0.62
CA GLU A 18 -12.39 -17.83 1.87
C GLU A 18 -11.83 -18.99 2.70
N TYR A 19 -12.55 -20.10 2.76
CA TYR A 19 -12.11 -21.29 3.48
C TYR A 19 -10.89 -21.94 2.82
N ALA A 20 -10.86 -22.00 1.48
CA ALA A 20 -9.70 -22.49 0.73
C ALA A 20 -8.46 -21.63 1.00
N LEU A 21 -8.63 -20.30 1.01
CA LEU A 21 -7.55 -19.37 1.33
C LEU A 21 -7.06 -19.54 2.77
N LEU A 22 -7.97 -19.68 3.74
CA LEU A 22 -7.64 -19.90 5.15
C LEU A 22 -6.83 -21.19 5.33
N LYS A 23 -7.24 -22.26 4.66
CA LYS A 23 -6.54 -23.56 4.69
C LYS A 23 -5.14 -23.43 4.12
N LYS A 24 -4.97 -22.78 2.98
CA LYS A 24 -3.66 -22.52 2.37
C LYS A 24 -2.76 -21.73 3.31
N ARG A 25 -3.25 -20.61 3.87
CA ARG A 25 -2.47 -19.79 4.82
C ARG A 25 -2.08 -20.54 6.09
N THR A 26 -2.95 -21.43 6.57
CA THR A 26 -2.62 -22.30 7.71
C THR A 26 -1.45 -23.22 7.39
N ILE A 27 -1.45 -23.86 6.20
CA ILE A 27 -0.35 -24.72 5.73
C ILE A 27 0.94 -23.89 5.58
N ASP A 28 0.87 -22.74 4.92
CA ASP A 28 2.00 -21.85 4.67
C ASP A 28 2.62 -21.33 5.98
N SER A 29 1.82 -21.16 7.03
CA SER A 29 2.29 -20.74 8.37
C SER A 29 3.06 -21.84 9.13
N GLY A 30 3.05 -23.09 8.66
CA GLY A 30 3.63 -24.24 9.35
C GLY A 30 2.84 -24.71 10.59
N MET A 31 1.64 -24.17 10.83
CA MET A 31 0.79 -24.57 11.96
C MET A 31 -0.04 -25.80 11.63
N THR A 32 -0.13 -26.73 12.58
CA THR A 32 -0.89 -27.98 12.42
C THR A 32 -2.40 -27.81 12.63
N SER A 33 -2.81 -26.74 13.32
CA SER A 33 -4.20 -26.47 13.68
C SER A 33 -4.66 -25.14 13.11
N MET A 34 -5.67 -25.18 12.24
CA MET A 34 -6.32 -23.99 11.69
C MET A 34 -6.93 -23.10 12.79
N ALA A 35 -7.43 -23.72 13.87
CA ALA A 35 -7.94 -22.97 15.02
C ALA A 35 -6.82 -22.23 15.76
N ASP A 36 -5.60 -22.78 15.80
CA ASP A 36 -4.45 -22.10 16.39
C ASP A 36 -3.92 -21.00 15.49
N PHE A 37 -3.92 -21.22 14.17
CA PHE A 37 -3.63 -20.18 13.18
C PHE A 37 -4.58 -18.99 13.34
N VAL A 38 -5.89 -19.21 13.24
CA VAL A 38 -6.91 -18.14 13.39
C VAL A 38 -6.76 -17.44 14.74
N ARG A 39 -6.60 -18.19 15.83
CA ARG A 39 -6.46 -17.57 17.16
C ARG A 39 -5.20 -16.74 17.26
N LYS A 40 -4.05 -17.23 16.77
CA LYS A 40 -2.82 -16.45 16.79
C LYS A 40 -2.92 -15.22 15.90
N SER A 41 -3.52 -15.34 14.72
CA SER A 41 -3.77 -14.21 13.82
C SER A 41 -4.72 -13.18 14.41
N VAL A 42 -5.76 -13.58 15.15
CA VAL A 42 -6.72 -12.63 15.75
C VAL A 42 -6.22 -12.02 17.06
N VAL A 43 -5.51 -12.81 17.89
CA VAL A 43 -5.04 -12.37 19.22
C VAL A 43 -3.69 -11.67 19.15
N TYR A 44 -2.79 -12.14 18.29
CA TYR A 44 -1.42 -11.64 18.16
C TYR A 44 -1.09 -11.08 16.78
N GLY A 45 -1.99 -11.19 15.80
CA GLY A 45 -1.80 -10.51 14.53
C GLY A 45 -1.89 -9.01 14.77
N PHE A 46 -0.81 -8.31 14.44
CA PHE A 46 -0.80 -6.86 14.45
C PHE A 46 -1.85 -6.35 13.45
N THR A 47 -2.88 -5.67 13.95
CA THR A 47 -3.77 -4.88 13.09
C THR A 47 -2.99 -3.63 12.68
N TYR A 48 -2.31 -3.68 11.53
CA TYR A 48 -1.70 -2.50 10.95
C TYR A 48 -2.76 -1.74 10.15
N THR A 49 -3.14 -0.55 10.60
CA THR A 49 -3.76 0.43 9.72
C THR A 49 -2.65 0.94 8.80
N VAL A 50 -2.66 0.49 7.55
CA VAL A 50 -1.72 1.03 6.56
C VAL A 50 -2.25 2.39 6.12
N ASP A 51 -1.59 3.45 6.57
CA ASP A 51 -1.83 4.79 6.08
C ASP A 51 -1.20 4.97 4.69
N PHE A 52 -2.05 5.21 3.68
CA PHE A 52 -1.67 5.42 2.28
C PHE A 52 -1.66 6.91 1.87
N SER A 53 -1.83 7.84 2.82
CA SER A 53 -1.87 9.28 2.55
C SER A 53 -0.67 9.78 1.72
N GLU A 54 0.54 9.39 2.09
CA GLU A 54 1.77 9.76 1.36
C GLU A 54 1.83 9.15 -0.05
N LEU A 55 1.35 7.93 -0.25
CA LEU A 55 1.27 7.30 -1.58
C LEU A 55 0.27 8.04 -2.48
N HIS A 56 -0.87 8.46 -1.94
CA HIS A 56 -1.84 9.27 -2.67
C HIS A 56 -1.26 10.62 -3.08
N LYS A 57 -0.54 11.29 -2.17
CA LYS A 57 0.15 12.56 -2.44
C LYS A 57 1.20 12.41 -3.54
N TYR A 58 2.03 11.36 -3.46
CA TYR A 58 3.01 11.04 -4.50
C TYR A 58 2.35 10.85 -5.88
N ASN A 59 1.29 10.03 -5.97
CA ASN A 59 0.58 9.78 -7.23
C ASN A 59 -0.08 11.05 -7.80
N TRP A 60 -0.59 11.92 -6.94
CA TRP A 60 -1.15 13.21 -7.37
C TRP A 60 -0.07 14.12 -7.97
N LEU A 61 1.08 14.26 -7.31
CA LEU A 61 2.22 15.03 -7.82
C LEU A 61 2.73 14.48 -9.16
N LEU A 62 2.84 13.15 -9.27
CA LEU A 62 3.28 12.49 -10.50
C LEU A 62 2.30 12.72 -11.66
N SER A 63 1.00 12.66 -11.40
CA SER A 63 -0.03 12.95 -12.39
C SER A 63 0.04 14.40 -12.86
N ASN A 64 0.28 15.33 -11.93
CA ASN A 64 0.43 16.74 -12.25
C ASN A 64 1.67 17.00 -13.11
N LEU A 65 2.79 16.33 -12.82
CA LEU A 65 4.01 16.39 -13.63
C LEU A 65 3.74 15.88 -15.05
N SER A 66 3.07 14.73 -15.19
CA SER A 66 2.74 14.15 -16.50
C SER A 66 1.87 15.09 -17.33
N ASN A 67 0.88 15.74 -16.72
CA ASN A 67 0.03 16.72 -17.41
C ASN A 67 0.83 17.95 -17.87
N ASN A 68 1.72 18.49 -17.03
CA ASN A 68 2.58 19.60 -17.39
C ASN A 68 3.52 19.25 -18.56
N LEU A 69 4.15 18.08 -18.51
CA LEU A 69 5.00 17.60 -19.61
C LEU A 69 4.22 17.43 -20.92
N ASN A 70 2.98 16.94 -20.85
CA ASN A 70 2.11 16.84 -22.02
C ASN A 70 1.76 18.20 -22.62
N GLN A 71 1.51 19.22 -21.78
CA GLN A 71 1.27 20.59 -22.25
C GLN A 71 2.51 21.18 -22.94
N ILE A 72 3.69 20.99 -22.35
CA ILE A 72 4.97 21.40 -22.95
C ILE A 72 5.16 20.73 -24.31
N ALA A 73 4.93 19.41 -24.40
CA ALA A 73 5.04 18.67 -25.64
C ALA A 73 4.07 19.18 -26.70
N HIS A 74 2.80 19.42 -26.34
CA HIS A 74 1.81 19.98 -27.26
C HIS A 74 2.21 21.37 -27.77
N GLN A 75 2.71 22.24 -26.89
CA GLN A 75 3.19 23.57 -27.27
C GLN A 75 4.41 23.49 -28.19
N ALA A 76 5.40 22.67 -27.84
CA ALA A 76 6.60 22.48 -28.66
C ALA A 76 6.25 21.93 -30.04
N ASN A 77 5.32 20.98 -30.12
CA ASN A 77 4.85 20.41 -31.38
C ASN A 77 4.05 21.41 -32.23
N SER A 78 3.30 22.32 -31.58
CA SER A 78 2.44 23.29 -32.28
C SER A 78 3.20 24.55 -32.72
N SER A 79 4.11 25.05 -31.87
CA SER A 79 4.78 26.34 -32.04
C SER A 79 6.26 26.21 -32.43
N GLY A 80 6.82 25.00 -32.40
CA GLY A 80 8.24 24.74 -32.65
C GLY A 80 9.18 25.05 -31.47
N TYR A 81 8.65 25.51 -30.34
CA TYR A 81 9.42 25.81 -29.13
C TYR A 81 8.57 25.61 -27.86
N ALA A 82 9.24 25.30 -26.75
CA ALA A 82 8.65 25.26 -25.41
C ALA A 82 8.99 26.54 -24.63
N THR A 83 8.11 27.02 -23.76
CA THR A 83 8.42 28.20 -22.93
C THR A 83 9.24 27.86 -21.69
N ASN A 84 10.08 28.82 -21.29
CA ASN A 84 10.84 28.73 -20.04
C ASN A 84 9.94 28.71 -18.78
N SER A 85 8.71 29.21 -18.86
CA SER A 85 7.77 29.19 -17.74
C SER A 85 7.31 27.77 -17.46
N ASP A 86 6.84 27.08 -18.50
CA ASP A 86 6.31 25.71 -18.39
C ASP A 86 7.43 24.74 -17.96
N LEU A 87 8.65 24.93 -18.49
CA LEU A 87 9.83 24.16 -18.06
C LEU A 87 10.15 24.36 -16.58
N LYS A 88 10.06 25.60 -16.06
CA LYS A 88 10.29 25.88 -14.63
C LYS A 88 9.23 25.24 -13.75
N GLU A 89 7.97 25.24 -14.16
CA GLU A 89 6.88 24.60 -13.44
C GLU A 89 7.07 23.08 -13.39
N ALA A 90 7.38 22.44 -14.52
CA ALA A 90 7.69 21.02 -14.57
C ALA A 90 8.88 20.63 -13.67
N LEU A 91 9.96 21.43 -13.69
CA LEU A 91 11.12 21.22 -12.81
C LEU A 91 10.76 21.33 -11.32
N LYS A 92 9.89 22.29 -10.96
CA LYS A 92 9.41 22.43 -9.59
C LYS A 92 8.59 21.21 -9.14
N ILE A 93 7.64 20.76 -9.96
CA ILE A 93 6.82 19.58 -9.63
C ILE A 93 7.70 18.32 -9.56
N MET A 94 8.71 18.20 -10.42
CA MET A 94 9.67 17.09 -10.36
C MET A 94 10.43 17.04 -9.03
N GLU A 95 10.85 18.19 -8.50
CA GLU A 95 11.47 18.27 -7.18
C GLU A 95 10.48 17.85 -6.07
N GLU A 96 9.22 18.28 -6.14
CA GLU A 96 8.18 17.86 -5.19
C GLU A 96 7.92 16.34 -5.24
N VAL A 97 7.89 15.75 -6.44
CA VAL A 97 7.81 14.29 -6.64
C VAL A 97 8.99 13.59 -5.98
N TRP A 98 10.21 14.08 -6.20
CA TRP A 98 11.43 13.51 -5.63
C TRP A 98 11.42 13.54 -4.09
N GLN A 99 11.07 14.69 -3.50
CA GLN A 99 10.99 14.82 -2.04
C GLN A 99 9.90 13.91 -1.44
N SER A 100 8.74 13.81 -2.10
CA SER A 100 7.66 12.91 -1.68
C SER A 100 8.09 11.44 -1.74
N GLN A 101 8.76 11.02 -2.81
CA GLN A 101 9.30 9.67 -2.94
C GLN A 101 10.31 9.35 -1.84
N LYS A 102 11.24 10.28 -1.56
CA LYS A 102 12.26 10.12 -0.53
C LYS A 102 11.63 9.96 0.87
N SER A 103 10.64 10.79 1.20
CA SER A 103 9.91 10.68 2.47
C SER A 103 9.23 9.31 2.61
N MET A 104 8.52 8.87 1.57
CA MET A 104 7.83 7.58 1.56
C MET A 104 8.81 6.41 1.76
N LEU A 105 9.97 6.44 1.11
CA LEU A 105 11.01 5.41 1.26
C LEU A 105 11.63 5.40 2.66
N SER A 106 11.84 6.57 3.28
CA SER A 106 12.31 6.66 4.67
C SER A 106 11.30 6.07 5.66
N ASP A 107 10.01 6.40 5.53
CA ASP A 107 8.97 5.88 6.43
C ASP A 107 8.79 4.36 6.31
N LEU A 108 8.98 3.80 5.11
CA LEU A 108 8.97 2.36 4.89
C LEU A 108 10.16 1.64 5.54
N GLN A 109 11.32 2.29 5.69
CA GLN A 109 12.49 1.69 6.35
C GLN A 109 12.30 1.57 7.87
N PHE A 110 11.59 2.50 8.51
CA PHE A 110 11.32 2.44 9.96
C PHE A 110 10.21 1.45 10.34
N LYS A 111 9.33 1.07 9.41
CA LYS A 111 8.27 0.07 9.66
C LYS A 111 8.75 -1.38 9.57
N ASN A 112 9.96 -1.62 9.07
CA ASN A 112 10.55 -2.96 8.88
C ASN A 112 11.64 -3.31 9.93
N GLN A 113 11.76 -2.53 11.01
CA GLN A 113 12.60 -2.82 12.20
C GLN A 113 11.69 -3.11 13.40
#